data_AF-A0A6M0JCZ1-F1
#
_entry.id   AF-A0A6M0JCZ1-F1
#
_cell.length_a   1.000
_cell.length_b   1.000
_cell.length_c   1.000
_cell.angle_alpha   90.00
_cell.angle_beta   90.00
_cell.angle_gamma   90.00
#
_symmetry.space_group_name_H-M   'P 1'
#
loop_
_entity.id
_entity.type
_entity.pdbx_description
1 polymer ?
#
loop_
_entity_poly.entity_id
_entity_poly.type
_entity_poly.pdbx_seq_one_letter_code
_entity_poly.pdbx_strand_id
1 'polypeptide(L)'
;DINYKEHLESEAEDINSIYSQIEVLFSELKNKPEEVVDKLLTDWLDYENYGVNEYVARKLGEASSSYPIVELKLLENLHNKSSCWYSNIVLALGYLRNASQVTIDNLISLVQNHEDKIICLDAAKALIQLNIYHDFVLNQLLFLFKEPEPNKFDYFYEQDLNFNSQVFEALVQLGQTFDEVAPALAHWIEQNQGKDYTEQGIDALWMLIEGSTASQL
;
A
#
# COMPACT_ATOMS: atom_id res chain seq x y z
N ASP A 1 -2.55 -33.24 -3.15
CA ASP A 1 -4.01 -33.18 -3.24
C ASP A 1 -4.37 -32.55 -4.58
N ILE A 2 -4.92 -33.32 -5.52
CA ILE A 2 -5.12 -32.87 -6.92
C ILE A 2 -6.18 -31.76 -6.98
N ASN A 3 -7.17 -31.84 -6.08
CA ASN A 3 -8.30 -30.91 -6.00
C ASN A 3 -7.87 -29.51 -5.51
N TYR A 4 -6.88 -29.45 -4.61
CA TYR A 4 -6.32 -28.18 -4.12
C TYR A 4 -5.48 -27.47 -5.20
N LYS A 5 -4.78 -28.23 -6.04
CA LYS A 5 -3.99 -27.68 -7.14
C LYS A 5 -4.87 -27.14 -8.27
N GLU A 6 -5.94 -27.85 -8.62
CA GLU A 6 -6.93 -27.40 -9.62
C GLU A 6 -7.68 -26.14 -9.15
N HIS A 7 -7.96 -26.02 -7.84
CA HIS A 7 -8.58 -24.82 -7.26
C HIS A 7 -7.66 -23.59 -7.35
N LEU A 8 -6.38 -23.73 -6.99
CA LEU A 8 -5.39 -22.65 -7.12
C LEU A 8 -5.13 -22.23 -8.58
N GLU A 9 -5.14 -23.19 -9.51
CA GLU A 9 -5.01 -22.90 -10.94
C GLU A 9 -6.21 -22.11 -11.48
N SER A 10 -7.43 -22.45 -11.02
CA SER A 10 -8.65 -21.71 -11.37
C SER A 10 -8.64 -20.28 -10.81
N GLU A 11 -8.25 -20.08 -9.55
CA GLU A 11 -8.16 -18.75 -8.95
C GLU A 11 -7.08 -17.88 -9.64
N ALA A 12 -5.96 -18.49 -10.01
CA ALA A 12 -4.90 -17.81 -10.76
C ALA A 12 -5.36 -17.42 -12.17
N GLU A 13 -6.13 -18.26 -12.86
CA GLU A 13 -6.74 -17.92 -14.16
C GLU A 13 -7.74 -16.77 -14.04
N ASP A 14 -8.57 -16.76 -13.00
CA ASP A 14 -9.53 -15.69 -12.73
C ASP A 14 -8.82 -14.35 -12.44
N ILE A 15 -7.77 -14.36 -11.62
CA ILE A 15 -6.95 -13.16 -11.33
C ILE A 15 -6.24 -12.65 -12.60
N ASN A 16 -5.63 -13.55 -13.39
CA ASN A 16 -4.97 -13.16 -14.64
C ASN A 16 -5.95 -12.61 -15.68
N SER A 17 -7.18 -13.13 -15.71
CA SER A 17 -8.27 -12.59 -16.52
C SER A 17 -8.63 -11.17 -16.09
N ILE A 18 -8.72 -10.91 -14.78
CA ILE A 18 -9.00 -9.57 -14.24
C ILE A 18 -7.87 -8.59 -14.59
N TYR A 19 -6.60 -8.96 -14.40
CA TYR A 19 -5.48 -8.09 -14.80
C TYR A 19 -5.46 -7.78 -16.30
N SER A 20 -5.76 -8.78 -17.13
CA SER A 20 -5.85 -8.58 -18.59
C SER A 20 -6.98 -7.62 -18.96
N GLN A 21 -8.13 -7.71 -18.30
CA GLN A 21 -9.25 -6.78 -18.50
C GLN A 21 -8.86 -5.36 -18.09
N ILE A 22 -8.15 -5.21 -16.97
CA ILE A 22 -7.66 -3.91 -16.51
C ILE A 22 -6.65 -3.33 -17.51
N GLU A 23 -5.67 -4.09 -18.00
CA GLU A 23 -4.72 -3.61 -19.01
C GLU A 23 -5.43 -3.16 -20.30
N VAL A 24 -6.41 -3.92 -20.78
CA VAL A 24 -7.20 -3.53 -21.96
C VAL A 24 -7.91 -2.21 -21.69
N LEU A 25 -8.58 -2.06 -20.55
CA LEU A 25 -9.28 -0.82 -20.19
C LEU A 25 -8.32 0.37 -20.06
N PHE A 26 -7.15 0.22 -19.43
CA PHE A 26 -6.14 1.28 -19.34
C PHE A 26 -5.53 1.65 -20.69
N SER A 27 -5.33 0.66 -21.57
CA SER A 27 -4.88 0.91 -22.94
C SER A 27 -5.92 1.72 -23.74
N GLU A 28 -7.20 1.48 -23.46
CA GLU A 28 -8.31 2.22 -24.05
C GLU A 28 -8.48 3.61 -23.45
N LEU A 29 -8.17 3.79 -22.16
CA LEU A 29 -8.35 5.07 -21.44
C LEU A 29 -7.61 6.22 -22.12
N LYS A 30 -6.41 6.00 -22.67
CA LYS A 30 -5.51 7.02 -23.24
C LYS A 30 -6.14 7.93 -24.32
N ASN A 31 -7.33 7.59 -24.84
CA ASN A 31 -8.06 8.39 -25.84
C ASN A 31 -9.56 8.56 -25.54
N LYS A 32 -10.02 8.36 -24.30
CA LYS A 32 -11.44 8.51 -23.94
C LYS A 32 -11.76 9.92 -23.43
N PRO A 33 -13.01 10.40 -23.60
CA PRO A 33 -13.49 11.61 -22.95
C PRO A 33 -13.57 11.42 -21.43
N GLU A 34 -13.41 12.51 -20.68
CA GLU A 34 -13.34 12.55 -19.22
C GLU A 34 -14.54 11.88 -18.52
N GLU A 35 -15.75 12.01 -19.08
CA GLU A 35 -16.97 11.38 -18.57
C GLU A 35 -16.91 9.84 -18.57
N VAL A 36 -16.21 9.25 -19.55
CA VAL A 36 -16.01 7.80 -19.61
C VAL A 36 -14.99 7.37 -18.57
N VAL A 37 -13.98 8.21 -18.31
CA VAL A 37 -12.99 7.98 -17.25
C VAL A 37 -13.65 8.04 -15.87
N ASP A 38 -14.55 9.00 -15.63
CA ASP A 38 -15.28 9.15 -14.36
C ASP A 38 -16.12 7.91 -14.00
N LYS A 39 -16.83 7.36 -14.98
CA LYS A 39 -17.60 6.13 -14.77
C LYS A 39 -16.70 4.94 -14.47
N LEU A 40 -15.61 4.77 -15.25
CA LEU A 40 -14.64 3.70 -15.04
C LEU A 40 -13.96 3.78 -13.66
N LEU A 41 -13.63 5.00 -13.20
CA LEU A 41 -13.11 5.25 -11.86
C LEU A 41 -14.07 4.78 -10.78
N THR A 42 -15.35 5.08 -10.93
CA THR A 42 -16.39 4.68 -9.96
C THR A 42 -16.53 3.16 -9.89
N ASP A 43 -16.63 2.49 -11.04
CA ASP A 43 -16.77 1.04 -11.12
C ASP A 43 -15.56 0.30 -10.49
N TRP A 44 -14.37 0.89 -10.53
CA TRP A 44 -13.15 0.32 -9.93
C TRP A 44 -13.00 0.58 -8.43
N LEU A 45 -13.40 1.75 -7.95
CA LEU A 45 -13.39 2.06 -6.52
C LEU A 45 -14.42 1.23 -5.72
N ASP A 46 -15.31 0.53 -6.42
CA ASP A 46 -16.30 -0.41 -5.90
C ASP A 46 -15.90 -1.88 -6.10
N TYR A 47 -14.72 -2.17 -6.67
CA TYR A 47 -14.29 -3.55 -6.95
C TYR A 47 -13.75 -4.25 -5.68
N GLU A 48 -14.36 -5.36 -5.27
CA GLU A 48 -14.15 -5.96 -3.93
C GLU A 48 -12.95 -6.93 -3.81
N ASN A 49 -12.12 -7.12 -4.85
CA ASN A 49 -11.04 -8.11 -4.80
C ASN A 49 -9.71 -7.53 -4.26
N TYR A 50 -9.37 -7.88 -3.02
CA TYR A 50 -8.18 -7.40 -2.33
C TYR A 50 -6.85 -7.54 -3.10
N GLY A 51 -6.62 -8.65 -3.81
CA GLY A 51 -5.38 -8.87 -4.57
C GLY A 51 -5.24 -7.97 -5.81
N VAL A 52 -6.38 -7.58 -6.39
CA VAL A 52 -6.44 -6.74 -7.61
C VAL A 52 -6.23 -5.25 -7.26
N ASN A 53 -6.38 -4.90 -6.00
CA ASN A 53 -6.53 -3.53 -5.55
C ASN A 53 -5.27 -2.67 -5.69
N GLU A 54 -4.09 -3.18 -5.29
CA GLU A 54 -2.84 -2.43 -5.44
C GLU A 54 -2.50 -2.20 -6.91
N TYR A 55 -2.76 -3.21 -7.74
CA TYR A 55 -2.53 -3.11 -9.18
C TYR A 55 -3.43 -2.04 -9.82
N VAL A 56 -4.73 -2.02 -9.48
CA VAL A 56 -5.66 -0.99 -9.93
C VAL A 56 -5.25 0.39 -9.41
N ALA A 57 -4.91 0.50 -8.13
CA ALA A 57 -4.45 1.73 -7.50
C ALA A 57 -3.22 2.31 -8.20
N ARG A 58 -2.24 1.46 -8.52
CA ARG A 58 -1.05 1.87 -9.28
C ARG A 58 -1.41 2.39 -10.67
N LYS A 59 -2.22 1.65 -11.42
CA LYS A 59 -2.62 2.07 -12.76
C LYS A 59 -3.41 3.39 -12.74
N LEU A 60 -4.23 3.59 -11.71
CA LEU A 60 -4.94 4.85 -11.48
C LEU A 60 -3.97 6.02 -11.22
N GLY A 61 -3.01 5.81 -10.33
CA GLY A 61 -1.96 6.78 -10.06
C GLY A 61 -1.18 7.17 -11.33
N GLU A 62 -0.82 6.18 -12.16
CA GLU A 62 -0.15 6.42 -13.45
C GLU A 62 -1.02 7.23 -14.42
N ALA A 63 -2.33 6.92 -14.50
CA ALA A 63 -3.28 7.60 -15.36
C ALA A 63 -3.56 9.05 -14.97
N SER A 64 -3.36 9.43 -13.69
CA SER A 64 -3.53 10.81 -13.21
C SER A 64 -2.70 11.83 -13.98
N SER A 65 -1.56 11.41 -14.54
CA SER A 65 -0.71 12.24 -15.39
C SER A 65 -1.40 12.71 -16.69
N SER A 66 -2.39 11.95 -17.15
CA SER A 66 -3.20 12.25 -18.34
C SER A 66 -4.59 12.78 -17.96
N TYR A 67 -5.05 12.52 -16.74
CA TYR A 67 -6.42 12.80 -16.28
C TYR A 67 -6.42 13.41 -14.87
N PRO A 68 -6.35 14.74 -14.73
CA PRO A 68 -6.40 15.42 -13.43
C PRO A 68 -7.65 15.10 -12.60
N ILE A 69 -8.76 14.71 -13.25
CA ILE A 69 -10.00 14.29 -12.59
C ILE A 69 -9.80 13.08 -11.66
N VAL A 70 -8.79 12.26 -11.90
CA VAL A 70 -8.48 11.08 -11.07
C VAL A 70 -8.18 11.50 -9.63
N GLU A 71 -7.32 12.49 -9.43
CA GLU A 71 -6.98 12.96 -8.08
C GLU A 71 -8.20 13.53 -7.37
N LEU A 72 -8.99 14.35 -8.06
CA LEU A 72 -10.22 14.93 -7.51
C LEU A 72 -11.19 13.84 -7.04
N LYS A 73 -11.37 12.78 -7.85
CA LYS A 73 -12.27 11.67 -7.52
C LYS A 73 -11.76 10.80 -6.39
N LEU A 74 -10.45 10.56 -6.32
CA LEU A 74 -9.84 9.85 -5.20
C LEU A 74 -10.04 10.62 -3.89
N LEU A 75 -9.82 11.94 -3.89
CA LEU A 75 -10.07 12.81 -2.73
C LEU A 75 -11.55 12.86 -2.34
N GLU A 76 -12.47 12.98 -3.30
CA GLU A 76 -13.91 12.92 -3.03
C GLU A 76 -14.32 11.60 -2.35
N ASN A 77 -13.77 10.47 -2.80
CA ASN A 77 -14.08 9.17 -2.22
C ASN A 77 -13.43 8.96 -0.85
N LEU A 78 -12.24 9.53 -0.63
CA LEU A 78 -11.57 9.52 0.66
C LEU A 78 -12.42 10.18 1.76
N HIS A 79 -13.21 11.21 1.43
CA HIS A 79 -14.05 11.91 2.40
C HIS A 79 -15.45 11.28 2.60
N ASN A 80 -15.88 10.40 1.69
CA ASN A 80 -17.29 9.97 1.61
C ASN A 80 -17.57 8.49 1.95
N LYS A 81 -16.56 7.61 2.04
CA LYS A 81 -16.78 6.17 2.31
C LYS A 81 -16.54 5.76 3.77
N SER A 82 -17.11 4.63 4.20
CA SER A 82 -16.95 4.04 5.54
C SER A 82 -16.02 2.81 5.53
N SER A 83 -14.85 2.97 6.13
CA SER A 83 -13.93 2.02 6.78
C SER A 83 -13.27 0.82 6.06
N CYS A 84 -13.79 0.17 5.01
CA CYS A 84 -13.04 -0.93 4.34
C CYS A 84 -12.52 -0.59 2.94
N TRP A 85 -13.03 0.50 2.34
CA TRP A 85 -12.69 0.94 0.98
C TRP A 85 -11.55 1.97 0.92
N TYR A 86 -10.96 2.32 2.07
CA TYR A 86 -9.94 3.37 2.16
C TYR A 86 -8.59 2.96 1.60
N SER A 87 -8.15 1.72 1.85
CA SER A 87 -6.80 1.26 1.47
C SER A 87 -6.49 1.49 -0.01
N ASN A 88 -7.42 1.16 -0.90
CA ASN A 88 -7.21 1.31 -2.35
C ASN A 88 -7.08 2.77 -2.75
N ILE A 89 -7.95 3.62 -2.20
CA ILE A 89 -7.94 5.06 -2.48
C ILE A 89 -6.62 5.66 -2.00
N VAL A 90 -6.23 5.33 -0.77
CA VAL A 90 -5.01 5.84 -0.13
C VAL A 90 -3.77 5.39 -0.90
N LEU A 91 -3.67 4.12 -1.29
CA LEU A 91 -2.57 3.63 -2.12
C LEU A 91 -2.58 4.27 -3.52
N ALA A 92 -3.75 4.47 -4.14
CA ALA A 92 -3.84 5.11 -5.46
C ALA A 92 -3.35 6.56 -5.43
N LEU A 93 -3.64 7.28 -4.33
CA LEU A 93 -3.08 8.61 -4.08
C LEU A 93 -1.54 8.58 -4.00
N GLY A 94 -0.96 7.50 -3.47
CA GLY A 94 0.49 7.27 -3.40
C GLY A 94 1.17 7.08 -4.75
N TYR A 95 0.44 6.56 -5.75
CA TYR A 95 0.93 6.34 -7.10
C TYR A 95 0.72 7.53 -8.04
N LEU A 96 0.15 8.65 -7.56
CA LEU A 96 -0.03 9.85 -8.37
C LEU A 96 1.32 10.40 -8.85
N ARG A 97 1.45 10.65 -10.15
CA ARG A 97 2.71 11.19 -10.70
C ARG A 97 3.01 12.61 -10.24
N ASN A 98 1.97 13.42 -10.03
CA ASN A 98 2.05 14.81 -9.60
C ASN A 98 1.00 15.07 -8.51
N ALA A 99 1.16 14.48 -7.34
CA ALA A 99 0.24 14.70 -6.23
C ALA A 99 0.19 16.20 -5.85
N SER A 100 -1.02 16.74 -5.67
CA SER A 100 -1.21 18.09 -5.16
C SER A 100 -0.86 18.18 -3.67
N GLN A 101 -0.62 19.40 -3.19
CA GLN A 101 -0.41 19.66 -1.76
C GLN A 101 -1.61 19.19 -0.92
N VAL A 102 -2.84 19.29 -1.46
CA VAL A 102 -4.05 18.83 -0.76
C VAL A 102 -4.01 17.31 -0.55
N THR A 103 -3.56 16.54 -1.54
CA THR A 103 -3.38 15.09 -1.39
C THR A 103 -2.33 14.78 -0.33
N ILE A 104 -1.20 15.47 -0.37
CA ILE A 104 -0.12 15.29 0.59
C ILE A 104 -0.62 15.58 2.01
N ASP A 105 -1.31 16.71 2.22
CA ASP A 105 -1.85 17.10 3.53
C ASP A 105 -2.87 16.08 4.07
N ASN A 106 -3.70 15.50 3.19
CA ASN A 106 -4.63 14.45 3.56
C ASN A 106 -3.90 13.17 3.98
N LEU A 107 -2.90 12.72 3.21
CA LEU A 107 -2.10 11.55 3.56
C LEU A 107 -1.35 11.77 4.88
N ILE A 108 -0.78 12.95 5.11
CA ILE A 108 -0.16 13.31 6.40
C ILE A 108 -1.18 13.19 7.54
N SER A 109 -2.39 13.74 7.35
CA SER A 109 -3.44 13.68 8.35
C SER A 109 -3.87 12.24 8.66
N LEU A 110 -3.92 11.37 7.65
CA LEU A 110 -4.22 9.95 7.84
C LEU A 110 -3.14 9.26 8.68
N VAL A 111 -1.87 9.48 8.38
CA VAL A 111 -0.75 8.89 9.15
C VAL A 111 -0.79 9.32 10.62
N GLN A 112 -1.15 10.58 10.89
CA GLN A 112 -1.05 11.16 12.23
C GLN A 112 -2.32 11.00 13.09
N ASN A 113 -3.50 11.00 12.48
CA ASN A 113 -4.76 11.18 13.20
C ASN A 113 -5.79 10.06 12.97
N HIS A 114 -5.53 9.11 12.07
CA HIS A 114 -6.48 8.04 11.80
C HIS A 114 -6.44 6.96 12.88
N GLU A 115 -7.60 6.41 13.24
CA GLU A 115 -7.73 5.39 14.30
C GLU A 115 -7.43 3.97 13.79
N ASP A 116 -7.70 3.70 12.51
CA ASP A 116 -7.38 2.42 11.89
C ASP A 116 -5.92 2.39 11.43
N LYS A 117 -5.14 1.48 12.02
CA LYS A 117 -3.72 1.30 11.77
C LYS A 117 -3.39 0.82 10.36
N ILE A 118 -4.29 0.07 9.72
CA ILE A 118 -4.12 -0.35 8.32
C ILE A 118 -4.12 0.88 7.43
N ILE A 119 -5.04 1.81 7.67
CA ILE A 119 -5.11 3.08 6.93
C ILE A 119 -3.89 3.96 7.22
N CYS A 120 -3.41 3.99 8.46
CA CYS A 120 -2.16 4.69 8.78
C CYS A 120 -0.96 4.10 8.01
N LEU A 121 -0.88 2.77 7.90
CA LEU A 121 0.17 2.08 7.15
C LEU A 121 0.08 2.38 5.66
N ASP A 122 -1.10 2.28 5.06
CA ASP A 122 -1.32 2.58 3.65
C ASP A 122 -0.99 4.03 3.33
N ALA A 123 -1.32 4.97 4.22
CA ALA A 123 -0.98 6.37 4.04
C ALA A 123 0.53 6.62 4.16
N ALA A 124 1.23 5.91 5.05
CA ALA A 124 2.69 5.96 5.14
C ALA A 124 3.35 5.40 3.87
N LYS A 125 2.87 4.26 3.37
CA LYS A 125 3.30 3.67 2.08
C LYS A 125 3.07 4.63 0.92
N ALA A 126 1.90 5.27 0.87
CA ALA A 126 1.56 6.26 -0.16
C ALA A 126 2.52 7.46 -0.13
N LEU A 127 2.86 7.99 1.04
CA LEU A 127 3.86 9.07 1.16
C LEU A 127 5.26 8.61 0.72
N ILE A 128 5.66 7.40 1.06
CA ILE A 128 6.94 6.80 0.60
C ILE A 128 6.97 6.70 -0.93
N GLN A 129 5.88 6.25 -1.56
CA GLN A 129 5.76 6.16 -3.02
C GLN A 129 5.82 7.53 -3.71
N LEU A 130 5.27 8.56 -3.08
CA LEU A 130 5.40 9.95 -3.51
C LEU A 130 6.77 10.55 -3.22
N ASN A 131 7.71 9.78 -2.66
CA ASN A 131 9.04 10.21 -2.26
C ASN A 131 8.98 11.36 -1.23
N ILE A 132 7.99 11.30 -0.34
CA ILE A 132 7.77 12.24 0.76
C ILE A 132 8.18 11.55 2.06
N TYR A 133 9.31 12.01 2.59
CA TYR A 133 9.91 11.45 3.79
C TYR A 133 9.92 12.51 4.88
N HIS A 134 9.46 12.12 6.06
CA HIS A 134 9.44 12.99 7.23
C HIS A 134 9.47 12.13 8.50
N ASP A 135 10.02 12.66 9.58
CA ASP A 135 10.10 12.00 10.89
C ASP A 135 8.78 11.38 11.35
N PHE A 136 7.62 11.98 11.04
CA PHE A 136 6.34 11.42 11.46
C PHE A 136 6.01 10.10 10.73
N VAL A 137 6.45 9.91 9.46
CA VAL A 137 6.28 8.65 8.72
C VAL A 137 7.10 7.55 9.38
N LEU A 138 8.39 7.83 9.65
CA LEU A 138 9.28 6.91 10.34
C LEU A 138 8.74 6.56 11.73
N ASN A 139 8.38 7.56 12.53
CA ASN A 139 7.86 7.35 13.87
C ASN A 139 6.55 6.55 13.86
N GLN A 140 5.67 6.78 12.88
CA GLN A 140 4.45 6.00 12.74
C GLN A 140 4.75 4.55 12.38
N LEU A 141 5.63 4.29 11.41
CA LEU A 141 6.02 2.92 11.05
C LEU A 141 6.67 2.19 12.24
N LEU A 142 7.57 2.85 12.97
CA LEU A 142 8.17 2.30 14.19
C LEU A 142 7.14 2.06 15.32
N PHE A 143 6.06 2.85 15.39
CA PHE A 143 4.95 2.62 16.31
C PHE A 143 4.13 1.41 15.90
N LEU A 144 3.74 1.32 14.62
CA LEU A 144 2.97 0.18 14.08
C LEU A 144 3.73 -1.13 14.22
N PHE A 145 5.05 -1.10 14.09
CA PHE A 145 5.91 -2.27 14.23
C PHE A 145 5.92 -2.85 15.67
N LYS A 146 5.56 -2.06 16.69
CA LYS A 146 5.51 -2.52 18.10
C LYS A 146 4.20 -3.20 18.50
N GLU A 147 3.11 -2.90 17.79
CA GLU A 147 1.77 -3.32 18.18
C GLU A 147 1.32 -4.49 17.30
N PRO A 148 1.29 -5.73 17.82
CA PRO A 148 0.66 -6.82 17.10
C PRO A 148 -0.83 -6.50 16.96
N GLU A 149 -1.27 -6.11 15.77
CA GLU A 149 -2.69 -6.15 15.42
C GLU A 149 -3.04 -7.62 15.20
N PRO A 150 -4.03 -8.19 15.93
CA PRO A 150 -4.62 -9.44 15.50
C PRO A 150 -5.15 -9.21 14.09
N ASN A 151 -4.78 -10.09 13.16
CA ASN A 151 -5.17 -10.00 11.77
C ASN A 151 -6.70 -9.85 11.71
N LYS A 152 -7.24 -8.64 11.45
CA LYS A 152 -8.69 -8.37 11.46
C LYS A 152 -9.43 -9.25 10.44
N PHE A 153 -8.70 -9.83 9.50
CA PHE A 153 -9.18 -10.70 8.42
C PHE A 153 -8.97 -12.18 8.75
N ASP A 154 -9.46 -12.63 9.90
CA ASP A 154 -9.40 -14.03 10.39
C ASP A 154 -10.24 -15.04 9.55
N TYR A 155 -10.64 -14.68 8.32
CA TYR A 155 -11.59 -15.45 7.50
C TYR A 155 -11.10 -15.93 6.13
N PHE A 156 -9.84 -15.68 5.73
CA PHE A 156 -9.29 -16.31 4.52
C PHE A 156 -7.87 -16.83 4.78
N TYR A 157 -7.76 -18.17 4.72
CA TYR A 157 -6.55 -18.95 4.93
C TYR A 157 -5.45 -18.60 3.90
N GLU A 158 -4.20 -18.63 4.39
CA GLU A 158 -2.96 -18.85 3.63
C GLU A 158 -2.46 -17.74 2.68
N GLN A 159 -2.51 -16.47 3.11
CA GLN A 159 -1.51 -15.46 2.70
C GLN A 159 -1.20 -14.50 3.87
N ASP A 160 -0.86 -15.06 5.05
CA ASP A 160 -0.34 -14.31 6.21
C ASP A 160 1.05 -13.71 5.94
N LEU A 161 1.20 -12.96 4.84
CA LEU A 161 2.10 -11.81 4.80
C LEU A 161 1.47 -10.74 5.71
N ASN A 162 1.67 -11.02 6.99
CA ASN A 162 1.27 -10.34 8.21
C ASN A 162 1.31 -8.82 8.05
N PHE A 163 0.40 -8.08 8.68
CA PHE A 163 0.48 -6.62 8.84
C PHE A 163 1.92 -6.15 9.15
N ASN A 164 2.64 -6.91 9.99
CA ASN A 164 4.04 -6.65 10.29
C ASN A 164 5.00 -6.77 9.10
N SER A 165 4.77 -7.68 8.14
CA SER A 165 5.53 -7.77 6.89
C SER A 165 5.37 -6.51 6.05
N GLN A 166 4.17 -5.93 6.00
CA GLN A 166 3.94 -4.68 5.27
C GLN A 166 4.60 -3.48 5.97
N VAL A 167 4.56 -3.43 7.31
CA VAL A 167 5.30 -2.42 8.08
C VAL A 167 6.80 -2.57 7.87
N PHE A 168 7.30 -3.80 7.87
CA PHE A 168 8.69 -4.15 7.58
C PHE A 168 9.10 -3.65 6.19
N GLU A 169 8.34 -3.97 5.15
CA GLU A 169 8.62 -3.56 3.78
C GLU A 169 8.63 -2.03 3.64
N ALA A 170 7.68 -1.35 4.28
CA ALA A 170 7.64 0.11 4.30
C ALA A 170 8.88 0.72 4.98
N LEU A 171 9.33 0.15 6.11
CA LEU A 171 10.56 0.59 6.78
C LEU A 171 11.81 0.37 5.91
N VAL A 172 11.89 -0.78 5.23
CA VAL A 172 13.01 -1.07 4.31
C VAL A 172 12.99 -0.10 3.13
N GLN A 173 11.85 0.14 2.49
CA GLN A 173 11.72 1.10 1.39
C GLN A 173 12.09 2.52 1.83
N LEU A 174 11.65 2.93 3.03
CA LEU A 174 11.98 4.22 3.61
C LEU A 174 13.51 4.34 3.83
N GLY A 175 14.14 3.31 4.40
CA GLY A 175 15.57 3.31 4.71
C GLY A 175 16.50 3.14 3.51
N GLN A 176 16.00 2.62 2.38
CA GLN A 176 16.73 2.65 1.11
C GLN A 176 16.93 4.07 0.58
N THR A 177 16.11 5.02 1.05
CA THR A 177 16.13 6.40 0.58
C THR A 177 16.63 7.38 1.64
N PHE A 178 16.53 7.03 2.92
CA PHE A 178 16.83 7.92 4.05
C PHE A 178 17.74 7.22 5.07
N ASP A 179 18.95 7.75 5.24
CA ASP A 179 20.02 7.12 6.03
C ASP A 179 19.70 7.05 7.53
N GLU A 180 18.79 7.89 8.02
CA GLU A 180 18.39 8.00 9.42
C GLU A 180 17.46 6.86 9.86
N VAL A 181 16.91 6.08 8.92
CA VAL A 181 16.04 4.94 9.25
C VAL A 181 16.83 3.82 9.93
N ALA A 182 18.02 3.49 9.43
CA ALA A 182 18.86 2.44 10.01
C ALA A 182 19.24 2.72 11.49
N PRO A 183 19.75 3.91 11.87
CA PRO A 183 20.04 4.19 13.28
C PRO A 183 18.77 4.27 14.14
N ALA A 184 17.65 4.77 13.60
CA ALA A 184 16.38 4.78 14.33
C ALA A 184 15.85 3.36 14.59
N LEU A 185 15.95 2.47 13.60
CA LEU A 185 15.56 1.07 13.72
C LEU A 185 16.50 0.32 14.68
N ALA A 186 17.81 0.56 14.62
CA ALA A 186 18.76 0.01 15.59
C ALA A 186 18.42 0.43 17.02
N HIS A 187 18.17 1.71 17.25
CA HIS A 187 17.73 2.21 18.55
C HIS A 187 16.41 1.58 19.00
N TRP A 188 15.45 1.43 18.07
CA TRP A 188 14.19 0.77 18.35
C TRP A 188 14.39 -0.69 18.78
N ILE A 189 15.27 -1.45 18.11
CA ILE A 189 15.57 -2.84 18.47
C ILE A 189 16.13 -2.92 19.90
N GLU A 190 17.06 -2.01 20.26
CA GLU A 190 17.62 -1.94 21.61
C GLU A 190 16.54 -1.72 22.69
N GLN A 191 15.52 -0.89 22.40
CA GLN A 191 14.44 -0.61 23.34
C GLN A 191 13.41 -1.74 23.46
N ASN A 192 13.34 -2.66 22.49
CA ASN A 192 12.32 -3.71 22.42
C ASN A 192 12.90 -5.12 22.58
N GLN A 193 14.11 -5.27 23.12
CA GLN A 193 14.74 -6.58 23.31
C GLN A 193 13.83 -7.60 24.03
N GLY A 194 13.81 -8.82 23.50
CA GLY A 194 13.06 -9.94 24.08
C GLY A 194 11.56 -9.93 23.74
N LYS A 195 11.12 -9.11 22.78
CA LYS A 195 9.78 -9.19 22.19
C LYS A 195 9.79 -10.05 20.93
N ASP A 196 8.69 -10.76 20.68
CA ASP A 196 8.57 -11.71 19.56
C ASP A 196 8.76 -11.04 18.18
N TYR A 197 8.45 -9.74 18.05
CA TYR A 197 8.62 -8.97 16.82
C TYR A 197 10.03 -8.38 16.63
N THR A 198 10.95 -8.57 17.58
CA THR A 198 12.31 -7.99 17.51
C THR A 198 13.13 -8.62 16.40
N GLU A 199 12.91 -9.92 16.13
CA GLU A 199 13.62 -10.67 15.08
C GLU A 199 13.37 -10.04 13.69
N GLN A 200 12.12 -9.69 13.39
CA GLN A 200 11.78 -8.97 12.15
C GLN A 200 12.45 -7.60 12.07
N GLY A 201 12.63 -6.91 13.21
CA GLY A 201 13.36 -5.64 13.25
C GLY A 201 14.84 -5.81 12.89
N ILE A 202 15.46 -6.88 13.38
CA ILE A 202 16.85 -7.25 13.06
C ILE A 202 16.98 -7.57 11.57
N ASP A 203 16.05 -8.33 11.02
CA ASP A 203 16.03 -8.66 9.59
C ASP A 203 15.90 -7.40 8.72
N ALA A 204 15.06 -6.43 9.12
CA ALA A 204 14.89 -5.17 8.39
C ALA A 204 16.18 -4.35 8.41
N LEU A 205 16.82 -4.25 9.59
CA LEU A 205 18.10 -3.56 9.73
C LEU A 205 19.19 -4.23 8.89
N TRP A 206 19.20 -5.57 8.85
CA TRP A 206 20.13 -6.32 8.02
C TRP A 206 19.94 -6.03 6.53
N MET A 207 18.70 -6.04 6.03
CA MET A 207 18.39 -5.68 4.64
C MET A 207 18.83 -4.26 4.28
N LEU A 208 18.66 -3.29 5.19
CA LEU A 208 19.10 -1.91 4.99
C LEU A 208 20.62 -1.78 4.91
N ILE A 209 21.36 -2.49 5.77
CA ILE A 209 22.83 -2.39 5.84
C ILE A 209 23.52 -3.15 4.70
N GLU A 210 23.01 -4.31 4.31
CA GLU A 210 23.63 -5.11 3.24
C GLU A 210 23.26 -4.62 1.83
N GLY A 211 22.21 -3.80 1.69
CA GLY A 211 21.70 -3.36 0.39
C GLY A 211 21.12 -4.50 -0.46
N SER A 212 20.80 -5.65 0.16
CA SER A 212 20.36 -6.86 -0.52
C SER A 212 18.92 -6.71 -1.01
N THR A 213 18.76 -6.45 -2.31
CA THR A 213 17.51 -6.72 -3.03
C THR A 213 17.22 -8.22 -2.95
N ALA A 214 16.07 -8.59 -2.37
CA ALA A 214 15.55 -9.95 -2.36
C ALA A 214 15.24 -10.44 -3.79
N SER A 215 16.27 -10.80 -4.55
CA SER A 215 16.15 -11.44 -5.87
C SER A 215 16.95 -12.74 -5.96
N GLN A 216 17.37 -13.31 -4.83
CA GLN A 216 18.04 -14.62 -4.79
C GLN A 216 17.69 -15.37 -3.51
N LEU A 217 16.47 -15.91 -3.44
CA LEU A 217 16.16 -17.15 -2.71
C LEU A 217 14.94 -17.81 -3.36
#